data_AF-A0A442IT49-F1
#
_entry.id   AF-A0A442IT49-F1
#
_cell.length_a   1.000
_cell.length_b   1.000
_cell.length_c   1.000
_cell.angle_alpha   90.00
_cell.angle_beta   90.00
_cell.angle_gamma   90.00
#
_symmetry.space_group_name_H-M   'P 1'
#
loop_
_entity.id
_entity.type
_entity.pdbx_description
1 polymer ?
#
loop_
_entity_poly.entity_id
_entity_poly.type
_entity_poly.pdbx_seq_one_letter_code
_entity_poly.pdbx_strand_id
1 'polypeptide(L)'
;MADGAGKARRAGARTARAKVARAKPDAAATPATSPKRFKKTLGDDFAAALRADFRAHGAGVIAAVRAEKPDQYLKVVLTMLPKEFSQGLDANQNNLGQLSDEEIRNRIRGLEARLRPILDSDLSGAARGTGPKTAP
;
A
#
# COMPACT_ATOMS: atom_id res chain seq x y z
N MET A 1 -66.46 -11.12 -62.11
CA MET A 1 -67.32 -12.17 -62.69
C MET A 1 -66.77 -13.52 -62.22
N ALA A 2 -67.60 -14.30 -61.51
CA ALA A 2 -67.40 -15.65 -60.94
C ALA A 2 -66.25 -15.77 -59.92
N ASP A 3 -66.44 -15.87 -58.60
CA ASP A 3 -67.43 -16.59 -57.76
C ASP A 3 -67.41 -18.11 -57.95
N GLY A 4 -67.16 -18.83 -56.86
CA GLY A 4 -66.93 -20.27 -56.86
C GLY A 4 -66.51 -20.84 -55.50
N ALA A 5 -67.33 -20.59 -54.48
CA ALA A 5 -67.23 -21.22 -53.17
C ALA A 5 -67.77 -22.67 -53.16
N GLY A 6 -67.16 -23.53 -52.34
CA GLY A 6 -67.69 -24.84 -51.96
C GLY A 6 -66.85 -25.50 -50.87
N LYS A 7 -67.03 -25.14 -49.58
CA LYS A 7 -67.93 -25.78 -48.60
C LYS A 7 -67.59 -27.26 -48.36
N ALA A 8 -66.66 -27.53 -47.45
CA ALA A 8 -66.92 -27.94 -46.05
C ALA A 8 -67.42 -29.39 -45.87
N ARG A 9 -66.76 -30.16 -44.99
CA ARG A 9 -67.29 -30.60 -43.68
C ARG A 9 -66.53 -31.80 -43.07
N ARG A 10 -66.24 -31.63 -41.75
CA ARG A 10 -66.33 -32.62 -40.64
C ARG A 10 -65.32 -33.79 -40.63
N ALA A 11 -64.99 -34.43 -39.53
CA ALA A 11 -64.83 -34.12 -38.10
C ALA A 11 -64.42 -35.46 -37.45
N GLY A 12 -63.34 -35.48 -36.66
CA GLY A 12 -63.18 -36.31 -35.45
C GLY A 12 -62.92 -37.81 -35.56
N ALA A 13 -61.79 -38.26 -34.99
CA ALA A 13 -61.65 -39.41 -34.06
C ALA A 13 -60.15 -39.70 -33.83
N ARG A 14 -59.55 -39.19 -32.76
CA ARG A 14 -59.22 -39.87 -31.49
C ARG A 14 -58.03 -40.85 -31.52
N THR A 15 -57.02 -40.42 -30.75
CA THR A 15 -56.16 -41.16 -29.79
C THR A 15 -54.98 -42.03 -30.24
N ALA A 16 -53.81 -41.54 -29.81
CA ALA A 16 -52.76 -42.26 -29.08
C ALA A 16 -51.84 -43.21 -29.87
N ARG A 17 -50.55 -42.89 -29.92
CA ARG A 17 -49.56 -43.37 -28.92
C ARG A 17 -48.17 -42.81 -29.22
N ALA A 18 -47.52 -42.37 -28.15
CA ALA A 18 -46.13 -41.95 -28.09
C ALA A 18 -45.16 -43.08 -28.47
N LYS A 19 -43.99 -42.72 -29.01
CA LYS A 19 -42.68 -43.03 -28.40
C LYS A 19 -41.61 -42.06 -28.89
N VAL A 20 -41.03 -41.38 -27.92
CA VAL A 20 -39.92 -40.43 -27.99
C VAL A 20 -38.65 -41.17 -28.44
N ALA A 21 -38.04 -40.71 -29.53
CA ALA A 21 -36.72 -41.15 -29.95
C ALA A 21 -35.67 -40.59 -28.98
N ARG A 22 -34.92 -41.49 -28.36
CA ARG A 22 -33.88 -41.21 -27.38
C ARG A 22 -32.62 -40.70 -28.08
N ALA A 23 -32.34 -39.40 -27.98
CA ALA A 23 -31.04 -38.84 -28.31
C ALA A 23 -30.06 -39.10 -27.16
N LYS A 24 -28.85 -39.54 -27.50
CA LYS A 24 -27.72 -39.79 -26.58
C LYS A 24 -27.14 -38.46 -26.09
N PRO A 25 -26.74 -38.32 -24.81
CA PRO A 25 -25.91 -37.20 -24.39
C PRO A 25 -24.44 -37.65 -24.34
N ASP A 26 -23.66 -37.27 -25.35
CA ASP A 26 -22.20 -37.25 -25.27
C ASP A 26 -21.76 -35.80 -25.44
N ALA A 27 -21.57 -35.10 -24.32
CA ALA A 27 -20.76 -33.89 -24.23
C ALA A 27 -20.40 -33.64 -22.77
N ALA A 28 -19.15 -33.97 -22.45
CA ALA A 28 -18.40 -33.62 -21.26
C ALA A 28 -18.96 -32.47 -20.41
N ALA A 29 -19.53 -32.79 -19.26
CA ALA A 29 -19.71 -31.86 -18.17
C ALA A 29 -18.34 -31.53 -17.56
N THR A 30 -17.65 -30.54 -18.12
CA THR A 30 -16.65 -29.80 -17.35
C THR A 30 -17.41 -29.03 -16.26
N PRO A 31 -16.97 -29.08 -14.99
CA PRO A 31 -17.58 -28.25 -13.97
C PRO A 31 -17.25 -26.81 -14.37
N ALA A 32 -18.25 -26.06 -14.82
CA ALA A 32 -18.16 -24.61 -14.90
C ALA A 32 -17.83 -24.13 -13.49
N THR A 33 -16.55 -23.87 -13.25
CA THR A 33 -16.07 -23.07 -12.14
C THR A 33 -16.71 -21.72 -12.30
N SER A 34 -17.90 -21.57 -11.71
CA SER A 34 -18.47 -20.26 -11.45
C SER A 34 -17.34 -19.43 -10.83
N PRO A 35 -16.89 -18.34 -11.48
CA PRO A 35 -15.86 -17.51 -10.88
C PRO A 35 -16.44 -17.09 -9.55
N LYS A 36 -15.79 -17.54 -8.47
CA LYS A 36 -16.16 -17.23 -7.10
C LYS A 36 -16.33 -15.72 -7.06
N ARG A 37 -17.58 -15.25 -7.12
CA ARG A 37 -17.90 -13.84 -6.96
C ARG A 37 -17.54 -13.56 -5.52
N PHE A 38 -16.29 -13.17 -5.30
CA PHE A 38 -15.88 -12.52 -4.06
C PHE A 38 -16.86 -11.38 -3.93
N LYS A 39 -17.80 -11.53 -3.00
CA LYS A 39 -18.80 -10.51 -2.72
C LYS A 39 -18.00 -9.28 -2.37
N LYS A 40 -17.98 -8.28 -3.26
CA LYS A 40 -17.34 -6.99 -2.99
C LYS A 40 -17.80 -6.57 -1.61
N THR A 41 -16.85 -6.48 -0.70
CA THR A 41 -17.15 -6.16 0.68
C THR A 41 -17.39 -4.66 0.75
N LEU A 42 -18.14 -4.20 1.75
CA LEU A 42 -18.29 -2.78 2.03
C LEU A 42 -16.91 -2.09 2.15
N GLY A 43 -15.90 -2.82 2.67
CA GLY A 43 -14.52 -2.35 2.73
C GLY A 43 -13.89 -2.10 1.35
N ASP A 44 -14.14 -2.96 0.37
CA ASP A 44 -13.61 -2.80 -0.99
C ASP A 44 -14.22 -1.58 -1.70
N ASP A 45 -15.52 -1.37 -1.50
CA ASP A 45 -16.24 -0.23 -2.09
C ASP A 45 -15.84 1.08 -1.40
N PHE A 46 -15.64 1.07 -0.08
CA PHE A 46 -15.07 2.22 0.64
C PHE A 46 -13.66 2.56 0.16
N ALA A 47 -12.79 1.56 0.02
CA ALA A 47 -11.43 1.77 -0.49
C ALA A 47 -11.42 2.26 -1.95
N ALA A 48 -12.40 1.84 -2.77
CA ALA A 48 -12.57 2.38 -4.11
C ALA A 48 -13.02 3.84 -4.11
N ALA A 49 -14.00 4.19 -3.28
CA ALA A 49 -14.48 5.57 -3.12
C ALA A 49 -13.37 6.49 -2.62
N LEU A 50 -12.63 6.09 -1.58
CA LEU A 50 -11.52 6.88 -1.03
C LEU A 50 -10.41 7.12 -2.06
N ARG A 51 -10.08 6.12 -2.88
CA ARG A 51 -9.11 6.29 -3.97
C ARG A 51 -9.61 7.23 -5.05
N ALA A 52 -10.90 7.17 -5.39
CA ALA A 52 -11.49 8.07 -6.39
C ALA A 52 -11.47 9.52 -5.90
N ASP A 53 -11.86 9.74 -4.65
CA ASP A 53 -11.81 11.04 -3.98
C ASP A 53 -10.38 11.60 -3.95
N PHE A 54 -9.41 10.80 -3.51
CA PHE A 54 -8.01 11.23 -3.49
C PHE A 54 -7.46 11.55 -4.88
N ARG A 55 -7.89 10.85 -5.94
CA ARG A 55 -7.50 11.18 -7.32
C ARG A 55 -8.09 12.50 -7.79
N ALA A 56 -9.33 12.79 -7.43
CA ALA A 56 -10.02 14.01 -7.84
C ALA A 56 -9.58 15.24 -7.04
N HIS A 57 -9.34 15.09 -5.74
CA HIS A 57 -9.19 16.20 -4.80
C HIS A 57 -7.86 16.20 -4.03
N GLY A 58 -7.13 15.08 -4.01
CA GLY A 58 -5.95 14.90 -3.15
C GLY A 58 -4.87 15.95 -3.35
N ALA A 59 -4.56 16.32 -4.60
CA ALA A 59 -3.56 17.35 -4.88
C ALA A 59 -3.94 18.72 -4.29
N GLY A 60 -5.20 19.11 -4.39
CA GLY A 60 -5.71 20.37 -3.84
C GLY A 60 -5.69 20.37 -2.31
N VAL A 61 -6.12 19.27 -1.68
CA VAL A 61 -6.08 19.11 -0.22
C VAL A 61 -4.64 19.13 0.30
N ILE A 62 -3.72 18.43 -0.36
CA ILE A 62 -2.29 18.44 0.02
C ILE A 62 -1.73 19.86 -0.06
N ALA A 63 -2.03 20.61 -1.12
CA ALA A 63 -1.59 21.99 -1.27
C ALA A 63 -2.15 22.89 -0.16
N ALA A 64 -3.45 22.77 0.14
CA ALA A 64 -4.10 23.53 1.21
C ALA A 64 -3.50 23.23 2.58
N VAL A 65 -3.33 21.94 2.93
CA VAL A 65 -2.74 21.56 4.22
C VAL A 65 -1.28 22.01 4.33
N ARG A 66 -0.51 21.95 3.24
CA ARG A 66 0.87 22.47 3.22
C ARG A 66 0.92 23.97 3.50
N ALA A 67 -0.05 24.73 3.01
CA ALA A 67 -0.13 26.17 3.23
C ALA A 67 -0.64 26.53 4.64
N GLU A 68 -1.70 25.86 5.11
CA GLU A 68 -2.37 26.20 6.37
C GLU A 68 -1.73 25.56 7.61
N LYS A 69 -1.27 24.31 7.49
CA LYS A 69 -0.75 23.50 8.61
C LYS A 69 0.46 22.65 8.16
N PRO A 70 1.59 23.28 7.81
CA PRO A 70 2.77 22.57 7.31
C PRO A 70 3.30 21.51 8.29
N ASP A 71 3.24 21.76 9.60
CA ASP A 71 3.71 20.80 10.61
C ASP A 71 2.90 19.49 10.58
N GLN A 72 1.58 19.59 10.38
CA GLN A 72 0.71 18.42 10.32
C GLN A 72 0.93 17.65 9.02
N TYR A 73 1.14 18.36 7.91
CA TYR A 73 1.51 17.74 6.64
C TYR A 73 2.79 16.90 6.78
N LEU A 74 3.85 17.46 7.37
CA LEU A 74 5.12 16.76 7.55
C LEU A 74 4.99 15.54 8.47
N LYS A 75 4.18 15.61 9.54
CA LYS A 75 3.90 14.46 10.40
C LYS A 75 3.20 13.33 9.65
N VAL A 76 2.20 13.64 8.82
CA VAL A 76 1.50 12.62 8.01
C VAL A 76 2.44 12.03 6.95
N VAL A 77 3.31 12.83 6.34
CA VAL A 77 4.33 12.32 5.40
C VAL A 77 5.27 11.36 6.13
N LEU A 78 5.73 11.71 7.33
CA LEU A 78 6.60 10.87 8.14
C LEU A 78 5.96 9.51 8.47
N THR A 79 4.67 9.45 8.80
CA THR A 79 3.99 8.18 9.13
C THR A 79 3.76 7.27 7.92
N MET A 80 3.82 7.81 6.71
CA MET A 80 3.71 7.03 5.47
C MET A 80 5.06 6.43 5.04
N LEU A 81 6.17 6.93 5.57
CA LEU A 81 7.49 6.39 5.28
C LEU A 81 7.71 5.07 6.06
N PRO A 82 8.40 4.08 5.47
CA PRO A 82 8.81 2.90 6.21
C PRO A 82 9.62 3.28 7.45
N LYS A 83 9.50 2.49 8.53
CA LYS A 83 10.09 2.82 9.83
C LYS A 83 11.60 2.97 9.77
N GLU A 84 12.25 2.26 8.86
CA GLU A 84 13.69 2.31 8.60
C GLU A 84 14.15 3.71 8.17
N PHE A 85 13.29 4.48 7.50
CA PHE A 85 13.55 5.89 7.14
C PHE A 85 13.27 6.85 8.30
N SER A 86 12.43 6.44 9.26
CA SER A 86 12.06 7.24 10.43
C SER A 86 13.03 7.07 11.60
N GLN A 87 13.77 5.95 11.66
CA GLN A 87 14.73 5.64 12.72
C GLN A 87 15.88 6.65 12.86
N GLY A 88 16.12 7.52 11.87
CA GLY A 88 17.10 8.62 11.98
C GLY A 88 16.47 10.01 12.21
N LEU A 89 15.15 10.12 12.15
CA LEU A 89 14.39 11.37 12.19
C LEU A 89 13.59 11.54 13.48
N ASP A 90 13.58 10.53 14.34
CA ASP A 90 13.11 10.67 15.71
C ASP A 90 13.92 11.78 16.39
N ALA A 91 13.33 12.98 16.52
CA ALA A 91 13.81 14.03 17.41
C ALA A 91 14.00 13.50 18.85
N ASN A 92 13.39 12.37 19.19
CA ASN A 92 13.55 11.66 20.44
C ASN A 92 14.80 10.76 20.55
N GLN A 93 15.42 10.31 19.44
CA GLN A 93 16.67 9.56 19.53
C GLN A 93 17.87 10.44 19.89
N ASN A 94 17.76 11.74 19.57
CA ASN A 94 18.69 12.79 19.97
C ASN A 94 18.11 13.69 21.07
N ASN A 95 17.26 13.15 21.95
CA ASN A 95 16.78 13.89 23.12
C ASN A 95 17.83 13.99 24.22
N LEU A 96 19.03 14.48 23.87
CA LEU A 96 20.12 14.76 24.80
C LEU A 96 19.68 15.74 25.90
N GLY A 97 18.66 16.58 25.62
CA GLY A 97 18.09 17.52 26.56
C GLY A 97 17.18 16.92 27.64
N GLN A 98 16.79 15.65 27.54
CA GLN A 98 15.96 14.96 28.55
C GLN A 98 16.73 13.87 29.31
N LEU A 99 18.02 13.68 29.02
CA LEU A 99 18.84 12.70 29.74
C LEU A 99 19.12 13.20 31.15
N SER A 100 19.01 12.30 32.13
CA SER A 100 19.55 12.57 33.47
C SER A 100 21.08 12.66 33.43
N ASP A 101 21.67 13.39 34.38
CA ASP A 101 23.13 13.48 34.51
C ASP A 101 23.80 12.10 34.64
N GLU A 102 23.11 11.11 35.23
CA GLU A 102 23.60 9.74 35.32
C GLU A 102 23.62 9.04 33.96
N GLU A 103 22.54 9.17 33.17
CA GLU A 103 22.50 8.63 31.81
C GLU A 103 23.53 9.29 30.90
N ILE A 104 23.74 10.60 31.04
CA ILE A 104 24.79 11.34 30.32
C ILE A 104 26.17 10.74 30.66
N ARG A 105 26.49 10.59 31.96
CA ARG A 105 27.76 10.00 32.40
C ARG A 105 27.95 8.57 31.89
N ASN A 106 26.91 7.75 31.94
CA ASN A 106 26.95 6.37 31.43
C ASN A 106 27.23 6.33 29.93
N ARG A 107 26.61 7.22 29.16
CA ARG A 107 26.80 7.30 27.71
C ARG A 107 28.19 7.82 27.33
N ILE A 108 28.72 8.81 28.06
CA ILE A 108 30.11 9.29 27.89
C ILE A 108 31.10 8.14 28.09
N ARG A 109 31.01 7.38 29.20
CA ARG A 109 31.92 6.24 29.42
C ARG A 109 31.81 5.18 28.32
N GLY A 110 30.60 4.93 27.83
CA GLY A 110 30.38 4.00 26.72
C GLY A 110 31.01 4.46 25.40
N LEU A 111 31.01 5.78 25.15
CA LEU A 111 31.67 6.38 23.98
C LEU A 111 33.20 6.36 24.14
N GLU A 112 33.72 6.70 25.32
CA GLU A 112 35.15 6.63 25.63
C GLU A 112 35.68 5.22 25.40
N ALA A 113 34.99 4.18 25.86
CA ALA A 113 35.42 2.80 25.66
C ALA A 113 35.51 2.40 24.18
N ARG A 114 34.64 2.95 23.32
CA ARG A 114 34.62 2.69 21.87
C ARG A 114 35.66 3.50 21.10
N LEU A 115 35.92 4.73 21.54
CA LEU A 115 36.83 5.65 20.88
C LEU A 115 38.28 5.47 21.33
N ARG A 116 38.51 5.00 22.56
CA ARG A 116 39.83 4.81 23.14
C ARG A 116 40.78 3.96 22.27
N PRO A 117 40.37 2.84 21.65
CA PRO A 117 41.24 2.11 20.73
C PRO A 117 41.67 2.92 19.48
N ILE A 118 40.86 3.88 19.03
CA ILE A 118 41.14 4.74 17.87
C ILE A 118 42.04 5.92 18.27
N LEU A 119 41.93 6.40 19.51
CA LEU A 119 42.76 7.48 20.04
C LEU A 119 44.13 6.97 20.52
N ASP A 120 44.17 5.76 21.07
CA ASP A 120 45.40 5.07 21.50
C ASP A 120 46.16 4.50 20.29
N SER A 121 45.49 4.28 19.15
CA SER A 121 46.16 4.09 17.87
C SER A 121 46.66 5.45 17.40
N ASP A 122 47.91 5.75 17.71
CA ASP A 122 48.64 6.93 17.28
C ASP A 122 48.26 7.34 15.84
N LEU A 123 47.60 8.50 15.70
CA LEU A 123 47.71 9.34 14.50
C LEU A 123 49.13 9.93 14.42
N SER A 124 50.16 9.07 14.54
CA SER A 124 51.57 9.37 14.28
C SER A 124 51.78 9.45 12.75
N GLY A 125 51.02 10.35 12.13
CA GLY A 125 51.20 10.83 10.78
C GLY A 125 51.67 12.27 10.85
N ALA A 126 52.96 12.44 11.14
CA ALA A 126 53.80 13.60 10.82
C ALA A 126 53.09 14.98 10.70
N ALA A 127 52.98 15.71 11.81
CA ALA A 127 52.89 17.17 11.79
C ALA A 127 54.04 17.77 12.63
N ARG A 128 55.28 17.67 12.11
CA ARG A 128 56.40 18.49 12.60
C ARG A 128 56.15 19.93 12.17
N GLY A 129 55.45 20.69 13.00
CA GLY A 129 55.36 22.14 12.88
C GLY A 129 56.72 22.78 13.19
N THR A 130 57.46 23.15 12.15
CA THR A 130 58.63 24.04 12.27
C THR A 130 58.13 25.49 12.15
N GLY A 131 57.79 26.11 13.26
CA GLY A 131 57.57 27.55 13.31
C GLY A 131 58.91 28.28 13.50
N PRO A 132 59.22 29.34 12.73
CA PRO A 132 60.46 30.08 12.90
C PRO A 132 60.44 30.84 14.23
N LYS A 133 61.50 30.64 15.03
CA LYS A 133 61.77 31.39 16.27
C LYS A 133 62.29 32.78 15.88
N THR A 134 61.46 33.80 15.98
CA THR A 134 61.92 35.20 16.00
C THR A 134 62.59 35.46 17.35
N ALA A 135 63.88 35.79 17.32
CA ALA A 135 64.68 36.22 18.47
C ALA A 135 64.54 37.76 18.67
N PRO A 136 64.86 38.29 19.87
CA PRO A 136 64.49 39.65 20.29
C PRO A 136 65.25 40.78 19.60
#